data_AF-A0A3M5VXI7-F1
#
_entry.id   AF-A0A3M5VXI7-F1
#
_cell.length_a   1.000
_cell.length_b   1.000
_cell.length_c   1.000
_cell.angle_alpha   90.00
_cell.angle_beta   90.00
_cell.angle_gamma   90.00
#
_symmetry.space_group_name_H-M   'P 1'
#
loop_
_entity.id
_entity.type
_entity.pdbx_description
1 polymer ?
#
loop_
_entity_poly.entity_id
_entity_poly.type
_entity_poly.pdbx_seq_one_letter_code
_entity_poly.pdbx_strand_id
1 'polypeptide(L)' 'MLNLGWRFDYQILTPGLRRFVRSARLPRQPRFSQHAPLIVDYDWTLTI' A
#
# COMPACT_ATOMS: atom_id res chain seq x y z
N MET A 1 -18.18 17.03 -2.46
CA MET A 1 -17.07 17.40 -1.55
C MET A 1 -15.77 16.93 -2.18
N LEU A 2 -14.78 17.82 -2.29
CA LEU A 2 -13.53 17.57 -3.02
C LEU A 2 -12.64 16.54 -2.30
N ASN A 3 -11.92 15.70 -3.06
CA ASN A 3 -10.93 14.76 -2.53
C ASN A 3 -9.53 15.43 -2.53
N LEU A 4 -9.27 16.30 -1.56
CA LEU A 4 -8.02 17.08 -1.44
C LEU A 4 -6.89 16.33 -0.69
N GLY A 5 -6.85 15.00 -0.83
CA GLY A 5 -5.84 14.17 -0.18
C GLY A 5 -4.51 14.13 -0.93
N TRP A 6 -3.43 13.81 -0.22
CA TRP A 6 -2.09 13.63 -0.76
C TRP A 6 -1.67 12.17 -0.61
N ARG A 7 -0.85 11.64 -1.51
CA ARG A 7 -0.27 10.29 -1.39
C ARG A 7 1.16 10.40 -0.86
N PHE A 8 1.33 10.17 0.44
CA PHE A 8 2.64 10.23 1.12
C PHE A 8 3.19 8.86 1.52
N ASP A 9 2.34 7.83 1.57
CA ASP A 9 2.71 6.49 2.03
C ASP A 9 3.07 5.58 0.84
N TYR A 10 4.22 4.91 0.92
CA TYR A 10 4.76 4.03 -0.13
C TYR A 10 5.42 2.77 0.45
N GLN A 11 5.35 1.68 -0.30
CA GLN A 11 6.28 0.55 -0.16
C GLN A 11 7.20 0.56 -1.39
N ILE A 12 8.44 1.02 -1.20
CA ILE A 12 9.44 1.09 -2.28
C ILE A 12 10.10 -0.27 -2.39
N LEU A 13 10.15 -0.81 -3.61
CA LEU A 13 10.61 -2.18 -3.87
C LEU A 13 11.87 -2.18 -4.73
N THR A 14 12.76 -3.14 -4.46
CA THR A 14 13.86 -3.46 -5.38
C THR A 14 13.31 -4.10 -6.67
N PRO A 15 14.04 -4.05 -7.79
CA PRO A 15 13.54 -4.56 -9.07
C PRO A 15 13.14 -6.05 -9.05
N GLY A 16 13.75 -6.87 -8.19
CA GLY A 16 13.44 -8.29 -8.05
C GLY A 16 12.03 -8.56 -7.53
N LEU A 17 11.44 -7.63 -6.78
CA LEU A 17 10.12 -7.80 -6.17
C LEU A 17 8.98 -7.19 -7.00
N ARG A 18 9.28 -6.41 -8.05
CA ARG A 18 8.28 -5.61 -8.79
C ARG A 18 7.15 -6.42 -9.45
N ARG A 19 7.38 -7.71 -9.74
CA ARG A 19 6.41 -8.61 -10.37
C ARG A 19 5.60 -9.44 -9.37
N PHE A 20 5.93 -9.35 -8.08
CA PHE A 20 5.26 -10.09 -7.02
C PHE A 20 4.15 -9.30 -6.35
N VAL A 21 3.97 -8.00 -6.64
CA VAL A 21 2.82 -7.23 -6.15
C VAL A 21 1.56 -7.71 -6.86
N ARG A 22 0.65 -8.32 -6.10
CA ARG A 22 -0.66 -8.76 -6.60
C ARG A 22 -1.69 -7.63 -6.55
N SER A 23 -1.74 -6.89 -5.45
CA SER A 23 -2.71 -5.82 -5.23
C SER A 23 -2.13 -4.73 -4.34
N ALA A 24 -2.57 -3.48 -4.53
CA ALA A 24 -2.24 -2.36 -3.66
C ALA A 24 -3.47 -1.46 -3.49
N ARG A 25 -3.78 -1.08 -2.24
CA ARG A 25 -4.99 -0.31 -1.90
C ARG A 25 -4.74 0.69 -0.77
N LEU A 26 -5.45 1.81 -0.84
CA LEU A 26 -5.51 2.87 0.17
C LEU A 26 -6.97 3.06 0.61
N PRO A 27 -7.53 2.15 1.44
CA PRO A 27 -8.89 2.30 1.92
C PRO A 27 -9.03 3.57 2.76
N ARG A 28 -10.06 4.38 2.47
CA ARG A 28 -10.32 5.63 3.21
C ARG A 28 -10.80 5.37 4.64
N GLN A 29 -11.42 4.21 4.87
CA GLN A 29 -11.96 3.80 6.16
C GLN A 29 -11.82 2.27 6.34
N PRO A 30 -11.65 1.78 7.58
CA PRO A 30 -11.36 2.57 8.78
C PRO A 30 -9.95 3.20 8.70
N ARG A 31 -9.78 4.36 9.33
CA ARG A 31 -8.47 4.99 9.53
C ARG A 31 -8.32 5.42 11.00
N PHE A 32 -7.09 5.39 11.49
CA PHE A 32 -6.79 5.64 12.91
C PHE A 32 -5.80 6.81 13.10
N SER A 33 -5.44 7.50 12.02
CA SER A 33 -4.61 8.70 12.03
C SER A 33 -5.01 9.65 10.88
N GLN A 34 -4.21 10.69 10.62
CA GLN A 34 -4.37 11.56 9.46
C GLN A 34 -4.09 10.85 8.12
N HIS A 35 -3.53 9.64 8.17
CA HIS A 35 -3.20 8.82 7.00
C HIS A 35 -4.20 7.69 6.79
N ALA A 36 -4.39 7.31 5.53
CA ALA A 36 -5.03 6.04 5.19
C ALA A 36 -3.98 4.91 5.26
N PRO A 37 -4.34 3.69 5.69
CA PRO A 37 -3.41 2.58 5.65
C PRO A 37 -3.09 2.21 4.19
N LEU A 38 -1.82 1.97 3.88
CA LEU A 38 -1.39 1.36 2.62
C LEU A 38 -1.30 -0.15 2.80
N ILE A 39 -2.15 -0.88 2.08
CA ILE A 39 -2.18 -2.35 2.13
C ILE A 39 -1.75 -2.90 0.77
N VAL A 40 -0.77 -3.80 0.76
CA VAL A 40 -0.22 -4.41 -0.44
C VAL A 40 -0.19 -5.92 -0.24
N ASP A 41 -0.79 -6.67 -1.16
CA ASP A 41 -0.71 -8.13 -1.18
C ASP A 41 0.36 -8.55 -2.18
N TYR A 42 1.23 -9.47 -1.77
CA TYR A 42 2.28 -10.03 -2.61
C TYR A 42 2.00 -11.50 -2.89
N ASP A 43 2.23 -11.95 -4.12
CA ASP A 43 2.31 -13.37 -4.46
C ASP A 43 3.68 -13.94 -4.05
N TRP A 44 4.04 -13.74 -2.77
CA TRP A 44 5.33 -14.12 -2.19
C TRP A 44 5.09 -14.84 -0.85
N THR A 45 5.77 -15.96 -0.64
CA THR A 45 5.76 -16.64 0.66
C THR A 45 6.92 -16.14 1.50
N LEU A 46 6.64 -15.45 2.60
CA LEU A 46 7.66 -15.01 3.54
C LEU A 46 8.19 -16.21 4.32
N THR A 47 9.50 -16.43 4.27
CA THR A 47 10.18 -17.52 4.98
C THR A 47 11.36 -16.98 5.78
N ILE A 48 11.83 -17.77 6.75
CA ILE A 48 13.07 -17.51 7.50
C ILE A 48 14.31 -17.94 6.74
#